data_AF-A0A1Y6G3Z2-F1
#
_entry.id   AF-A0A1Y6G3Z2-F1
#
_cell.length_a   1.000
_cell.length_b   1.000
_cell.length_c   1.000
_cell.angle_alpha   90.00
_cell.angle_beta   90.00
_cell.angle_gamma   90.00
#
_symmetry.space_group_name_H-M   'P 1'
#
loop_
_entity.id
_entity.type
_entity.pdbx_description
1 polymer ?
#
loop_
_entity_poly.entity_id
_entity_poly.type
_entity_poly.pdbx_seq_one_letter_code
_entity_poly.pdbx_strand_id
1 'polypeptide(L)'
;MNKRVFTVGSLIPGSLAPVLNPPASTLFEKEEPKQQSDAIREEPHSEKIIVLQGENKFEITPANGKLLDVALNQRKPIKYKCRKGTCGQCIVQILQGPGLSKPNEQEQIKLGNELNNGYRLACQTDIL
;
A
#
# COMPACT_ATOMS: atom_id res chain seq x y z
N MET A 1 -38.12 8.93 37.66
CA MET A 1 -37.30 10.01 37.06
C MET A 1 -36.14 10.31 38.01
N ASN A 2 -34.98 9.68 37.81
CA ASN A 2 -34.04 9.42 38.91
C ASN A 2 -32.75 10.23 38.70
N LYS A 3 -32.69 11.44 39.26
CA LYS A 3 -31.53 12.33 39.16
C LYS A 3 -30.39 11.81 40.05
N ARG A 4 -29.32 11.30 39.44
CA ARG A 4 -28.05 11.03 40.14
C ARG A 4 -27.20 12.30 40.12
N VAL A 5 -26.80 12.75 41.30
CA VAL A 5 -25.94 13.94 41.47
C VAL A 5 -24.49 13.47 41.42
N PHE A 6 -23.72 13.99 40.47
CA PHE A 6 -22.29 13.68 40.34
C PHE A 6 -21.48 14.77 41.06
N THR A 7 -20.77 14.39 42.12
CA THR A 7 -19.89 15.32 42.85
C THR A 7 -18.57 15.49 42.09
N VAL A 8 -18.26 16.73 41.73
CA VAL A 8 -17.04 17.09 40.98
C VAL A 8 -15.84 17.13 41.93
N GLY A 9 -14.78 16.36 41.61
CA GLY A 9 -13.50 16.39 42.32
C GLY A 9 -12.66 17.62 41.94
N SER A 10 -12.01 18.22 42.94
CA SER A 10 -11.45 19.58 42.85
C SER A 10 -10.24 19.77 41.94
N LEU A 11 -10.13 20.99 41.42
CA LEU A 11 -9.06 21.52 40.57
C LEU A 11 -7.71 21.61 41.30
N ILE A 12 -6.61 21.31 40.59
CA ILE A 12 -5.25 21.74 40.97
C ILE A 12 -4.87 22.94 40.09
N PRO A 13 -4.60 24.12 40.66
CA PRO A 13 -4.24 25.30 39.88
C PRO A 13 -2.73 25.53 39.76
N GLY A 14 -2.29 26.02 38.61
CA GLY A 14 -1.21 27.00 38.52
C GLY A 14 0.19 26.50 38.19
N SER A 15 0.59 26.72 36.94
CA SER A 15 1.78 27.54 36.67
C SER A 15 1.52 28.45 35.46
N LEU A 16 1.82 29.74 35.64
CA LEU A 16 1.75 30.79 34.62
C LEU A 16 3.04 30.69 33.78
N ALA A 17 3.01 30.64 32.43
CA ALA A 17 2.95 31.77 31.48
C ALA A 17 4.20 32.70 31.55
N PRO A 18 4.51 33.59 30.56
CA PRO A 18 3.83 33.88 29.27
C PRO A 18 4.78 34.22 28.05
N VAL A 19 4.19 34.59 26.89
CA VAL A 19 4.72 35.35 25.69
C VAL A 19 6.05 34.91 25.00
N LEU A 20 6.29 35.00 23.68
CA LEU A 20 5.95 35.98 22.61
C LEU A 20 5.90 35.30 21.21
N ASN A 21 5.12 35.89 20.28
CA ASN A 21 5.14 35.65 18.82
C ASN A 21 5.95 36.79 18.12
N PRO A 22 6.06 36.86 16.77
CA PRO A 22 6.30 35.86 15.71
C PRO A 22 7.71 36.18 15.09
N PRO A 23 8.00 36.37 13.77
CA PRO A 23 7.40 35.88 12.51
C PRO A 23 8.40 35.33 11.43
N ALA A 24 7.83 34.84 10.33
CA ALA A 24 8.34 34.78 8.95
C ALA A 24 9.46 33.78 8.56
N SER A 25 9.34 33.27 7.33
CA SER A 25 10.32 32.45 6.55
C SER A 25 10.67 31.07 7.17
N THR A 26 10.84 29.98 6.42
CA THR A 26 10.83 29.71 4.96
C THR A 26 10.68 28.21 4.75
N LEU A 27 10.19 27.80 3.57
CA LEU A 27 10.48 26.52 2.88
C LEU A 27 10.19 25.21 3.65
N PHE A 28 9.26 24.39 3.15
CA PHE A 28 9.62 23.22 2.33
C PHE A 28 10.58 22.25 3.03
N GLU A 29 10.05 21.18 3.61
CA GLU A 29 10.54 19.85 3.28
C GLU A 29 9.49 18.76 3.53
N LYS A 30 9.59 17.72 2.70
CA LYS A 30 8.61 16.65 2.54
C LYS A 30 9.25 15.40 3.14
N GLU A 31 8.79 14.97 4.32
CA GLU A 31 9.41 13.84 5.01
C GLU A 31 9.05 12.48 4.36
N GLU A 32 9.78 12.17 3.29
CA GLU A 32 10.04 10.81 2.84
C GLU A 32 11.07 10.15 3.78
N PRO A 33 10.76 8.99 4.38
CA PRO A 33 11.77 8.21 5.09
C PRO A 33 12.74 7.54 4.10
N LYS A 34 13.98 8.06 4.07
CA LYS A 34 15.17 7.50 3.39
C LYS A 34 15.43 6.05 3.87
N GLN A 35 15.83 5.10 3.01
CA GLN A 35 17.24 4.77 2.62
C GLN A 35 18.22 4.84 3.82
N GLN A 36 19.16 3.94 4.09
CA GLN A 36 19.87 2.84 3.40
C GLN A 36 19.86 1.59 4.34
N SER A 37 20.53 0.44 4.15
CA SER A 37 21.14 -0.35 3.05
C SER A 37 21.65 -1.68 3.65
N ASP A 38 21.86 -2.74 2.86
CA ASP A 38 22.95 -3.69 3.17
C ASP A 38 23.47 -4.45 1.92
N ALA A 39 24.66 -5.04 2.02
CA ALA A 39 25.57 -5.25 0.89
C ALA A 39 25.43 -6.56 0.08
N ILE A 40 25.57 -6.42 -1.24
CA ILE A 40 26.15 -7.34 -2.24
C ILE A 40 25.67 -8.81 -2.22
N ARG A 41 24.85 -9.16 -3.22
CA ARG A 41 25.25 -10.09 -4.30
C ARG A 41 24.65 -9.62 -5.63
N GLU A 42 25.49 -9.47 -6.64
CA GLU A 42 25.05 -9.50 -8.04
C GLU A 42 24.81 -10.98 -8.46
N GLU A 43 24.29 -11.17 -9.66
CA GLU A 43 23.84 -12.44 -10.29
C GLU A 43 22.50 -13.05 -9.80
N PRO A 44 21.63 -13.57 -10.71
CA PRO A 44 21.66 -13.48 -12.18
C PRO A 44 20.62 -12.47 -12.72
N HIS A 45 20.43 -12.43 -14.05
CA HIS A 45 19.32 -11.77 -14.75
C HIS A 45 17.96 -12.10 -14.11
N SER A 46 17.53 -11.25 -13.17
CA SER A 46 16.34 -11.49 -12.35
C SER A 46 15.19 -10.63 -12.88
N GLU A 47 14.28 -11.25 -13.62
CA GLU A 47 13.11 -10.61 -14.24
C GLU A 47 12.06 -10.19 -13.18
N LYS A 48 12.38 -9.18 -12.36
CA LYS A 48 11.51 -8.70 -11.28
C LYS A 48 10.17 -8.19 -11.83
N ILE A 49 9.09 -8.56 -11.15
CA ILE A 49 7.76 -8.01 -11.39
C ILE A 49 7.61 -6.75 -10.53
N ILE A 50 7.31 -5.62 -11.17
CA ILE A 50 7.07 -4.34 -10.53
C ILE A 50 5.57 -4.02 -10.65
N VAL A 51 4.91 -3.92 -9.51
CA VAL A 51 3.49 -3.54 -9.44
C VAL A 51 3.28 -2.28 -8.60
N LEU A 52 2.20 -1.57 -8.86
CA LEU A 52 1.82 -0.34 -8.18
C LEU A 52 0.37 -0.43 -7.71
N GLN A 53 0.10 -0.04 -6.46
CA GLN A 53 -1.24 -0.07 -5.86
C GLN A 53 -1.53 1.24 -5.12
N GLY A 54 -2.35 2.09 -5.75
CA GLY A 54 -2.45 3.49 -5.35
C GLY A 54 -1.08 4.14 -5.47
N GLU A 55 -0.58 4.71 -4.39
CA GLU A 55 0.76 5.33 -4.35
C GLU A 55 1.89 4.35 -3.98
N ASN A 56 1.57 3.09 -3.65
CA ASN A 56 2.56 2.12 -3.16
C ASN A 56 3.14 1.29 -4.30
N LYS A 57 4.46 1.38 -4.53
CA LYS A 57 5.20 0.49 -5.44
C LYS A 57 5.68 -0.76 -4.69
N PHE A 58 5.48 -1.94 -5.27
CA PHE A 58 5.96 -3.21 -4.76
C PHE A 58 6.81 -3.94 -5.81
N GLU A 59 7.99 -4.38 -5.41
CA GLU A 59 8.86 -5.25 -6.21
C GLU A 59 8.69 -6.69 -5.72
N ILE A 60 8.33 -7.57 -6.65
CA ILE A 60 7.99 -8.97 -6.45
C ILE A 60 8.94 -9.81 -7.31
N THR A 61 9.61 -10.80 -6.71
CA THR A 61 10.36 -11.81 -7.47
C THR A 61 9.36 -12.74 -8.16
N PRO A 62 9.47 -13.02 -9.48
CA PRO A 62 8.58 -13.95 -10.15
C PRO A 62 8.69 -15.34 -9.50
N ALA A 63 7.54 -15.94 -9.22
CA ALA A 63 7.44 -17.31 -8.75
C ALA A 63 6.12 -17.89 -9.26
N ASN A 64 6.10 -19.17 -9.58
CA ASN A 64 4.93 -19.84 -10.14
C ASN A 64 3.69 -19.72 -9.24
N GLY A 65 2.56 -19.33 -9.84
CA GLY A 65 1.26 -19.22 -9.16
C GLY A 65 0.71 -17.79 -9.06
N LYS A 66 -0.27 -17.58 -8.16
CA LYS A 66 -1.02 -16.33 -8.05
C LYS A 66 -0.13 -15.16 -7.59
N LEU A 67 -0.15 -14.06 -8.33
CA LEU A 67 0.61 -12.83 -8.06
C LEU A 67 0.39 -12.31 -6.63
N LEU A 68 -0.85 -12.37 -6.13
CA LEU A 68 -1.17 -12.00 -4.74
C LEU A 68 -0.48 -12.92 -3.73
N ASP A 69 -0.56 -14.24 -3.89
CA ASP A 69 0.01 -15.17 -2.90
C ASP A 69 1.55 -15.09 -2.91
N VAL A 70 2.18 -14.94 -4.08
CA VAL A 70 3.62 -14.67 -4.21
C VAL A 70 4.02 -13.38 -3.49
N ALA A 71 3.27 -12.30 -3.67
CA ALA A 71 3.51 -11.03 -2.97
C ALA A 71 3.38 -11.17 -1.44
N LEU A 72 2.37 -11.89 -0.96
CA LEU A 72 2.16 -12.12 0.47
C LEU A 72 3.24 -13.00 1.10
N ASN A 73 3.71 -14.03 0.38
CA ASN A 73 4.87 -14.83 0.78
C ASN A 73 6.13 -13.97 0.91
N GLN A 74 6.33 -13.02 -0.01
CA GLN A 74 7.43 -12.04 0.02
C GLN A 74 7.18 -10.84 0.96
N ARG A 75 6.21 -10.95 1.90
CA ARG A 75 5.84 -9.93 2.89
C ARG A 75 5.44 -8.56 2.31
N LYS A 76 5.04 -8.49 1.05
CA LYS A 76 4.60 -7.24 0.41
C LYS A 76 3.16 -6.92 0.85
N PRO A 77 2.89 -5.75 1.45
CA PRO A 77 1.59 -5.43 2.06
C PRO A 77 0.52 -5.00 1.04
N ILE A 78 0.33 -5.78 -0.03
CA ILE A 78 -0.73 -5.57 -1.01
C ILE A 78 -2.09 -5.68 -0.31
N LYS A 79 -2.97 -4.71 -0.56
CA LYS A 79 -4.34 -4.73 -0.06
C LYS A 79 -5.13 -5.81 -0.81
N TYR A 80 -5.80 -6.68 -0.07
CA TYR A 80 -6.71 -7.69 -0.58
C TYR A 80 -7.87 -7.91 0.41
N LYS A 81 -8.95 -8.54 -0.06
CA LYS A 81 -10.10 -8.88 0.79
C LYS A 81 -10.68 -10.25 0.48
N CYS A 82 -11.15 -10.45 -0.76
CA CYS A 82 -11.94 -11.64 -1.12
C CYS A 82 -11.14 -12.80 -1.72
N ARG A 83 -9.97 -12.56 -2.33
CA ARG A 83 -9.17 -13.52 -3.15
C ARG A 83 -9.93 -14.24 -4.30
N LYS A 84 -11.18 -13.84 -4.59
CA LYS A 84 -12.09 -14.47 -5.58
C LYS A 84 -12.38 -13.61 -6.82
N GLY A 85 -11.62 -12.54 -7.06
CA GLY A 85 -11.87 -11.57 -8.14
C GLY A 85 -13.07 -10.62 -7.94
N THR A 86 -14.06 -10.97 -7.11
CA THR A 86 -15.34 -10.23 -7.02
C THR A 86 -15.27 -8.82 -6.41
N CYS A 87 -14.27 -8.54 -5.58
CA CYS A 87 -14.23 -7.34 -4.72
C CYS A 87 -13.36 -6.18 -5.21
N GLY A 88 -12.50 -6.36 -6.21
CA GLY A 88 -11.62 -5.29 -6.72
C GLY A 88 -10.52 -4.77 -5.78
N GLN A 89 -10.50 -5.12 -4.48
CA GLN A 89 -9.55 -4.54 -3.51
C GLN A 89 -8.06 -4.78 -3.85
N CYS A 90 -7.76 -5.84 -4.60
CA CYS A 90 -6.43 -6.21 -5.06
C CYS A 90 -6.14 -5.80 -6.52
N ILE A 91 -6.77 -4.72 -7.00
CA ILE A 91 -6.31 -4.05 -8.23
C ILE A 91 -4.87 -3.60 -7.99
N VAL A 92 -4.02 -3.90 -8.96
CA VAL A 92 -2.63 -3.43 -9.06
C VAL A 92 -2.36 -3.06 -10.51
N GLN A 93 -1.61 -2.00 -10.75
CA GLN A 93 -1.05 -1.69 -12.06
C GLN A 93 0.25 -2.47 -12.23
N ILE A 94 0.42 -3.16 -13.35
CA ILE A 94 1.67 -3.86 -13.67
C ILE A 94 2.52 -2.91 -14.52
N LEU A 95 3.66 -2.48 -13.96
CA LEU A 95 4.61 -1.61 -14.64
C LEU A 95 5.64 -2.42 -15.43
N GLN A 96 6.05 -3.57 -14.89
CA GLN A 96 7.01 -4.48 -15.50
C GLN A 96 6.82 -5.89 -14.93
N GLY A 97 7.09 -6.93 -15.73
CA GLY A 97 7.12 -8.31 -15.25
C GLY A 97 7.00 -9.33 -16.39
N PRO A 98 7.75 -10.45 -16.34
CA PRO A 98 7.64 -11.55 -17.30
C PRO A 98 6.41 -12.41 -17.03
N GLY A 99 6.06 -13.29 -17.98
CA GLY A 99 5.29 -14.52 -17.69
C GLY A 99 3.87 -14.33 -17.17
N LEU A 100 3.24 -13.17 -17.33
CA LEU A 100 1.91 -12.93 -16.77
C LEU A 100 0.80 -13.53 -17.63
N SER A 101 -0.10 -14.28 -16.98
CA SER A 101 -1.28 -14.86 -17.63
C SER A 101 -2.19 -13.81 -18.26
N LYS A 102 -2.95 -14.19 -19.30
CA LYS A 102 -3.93 -13.32 -19.96
C LYS A 102 -5.02 -12.84 -18.98
N PRO A 103 -5.64 -11.66 -19.19
CA PRO A 103 -6.72 -11.17 -18.33
C PRO A 103 -7.94 -12.10 -18.33
N ASN A 104 -8.38 -12.52 -17.16
CA ASN A 104 -9.55 -13.40 -16.99
C ASN A 104 -10.86 -12.63 -17.23
N GLU A 105 -11.96 -13.31 -17.58
CA GLU A 105 -13.30 -12.72 -17.75
C GLU A 105 -13.75 -11.94 -16.49
N GLN A 106 -13.42 -12.46 -15.30
CA GLN A 106 -13.68 -11.79 -14.02
C GLN A 106 -12.94 -10.45 -13.89
N GLU A 107 -11.73 -10.33 -14.46
CA GLU A 107 -11.00 -9.06 -14.52
C GLU A 107 -11.65 -8.12 -15.53
N GLN A 108 -12.09 -8.62 -16.70
CA GLN A 108 -12.78 -7.83 -17.73
C GLN A 108 -14.10 -7.26 -17.22
N ILE A 109 -14.91 -8.05 -16.51
CA ILE A 109 -16.17 -7.61 -15.91
C ILE A 109 -15.97 -6.53 -14.83
N LYS A 110 -14.81 -6.52 -14.15
CA LYS A 110 -14.53 -5.62 -13.01
C LYS A 110 -13.77 -4.36 -13.38
N LEU A 111 -12.76 -4.48 -14.23
CA LEU A 111 -11.87 -3.39 -14.64
C LEU A 111 -12.26 -2.80 -16.00
N GLY A 112 -12.85 -3.60 -16.89
CA GLY A 112 -13.24 -3.20 -18.24
C GLY A 112 -12.11 -2.47 -18.97
N ASN A 113 -12.28 -1.16 -19.15
CA ASN A 113 -11.32 -0.29 -19.82
C ASN A 113 -9.97 -0.18 -19.07
N GLU A 114 -9.94 -0.31 -17.74
CA GLU A 114 -8.72 -0.19 -16.93
C GLU A 114 -7.69 -1.29 -17.24
N LEU A 115 -8.12 -2.43 -17.77
CA LEU A 115 -7.19 -3.48 -18.25
C LEU A 115 -6.22 -2.97 -19.32
N ASN A 116 -6.67 -2.06 -20.18
CA ASN A 116 -5.83 -1.46 -21.23
C ASN A 116 -4.78 -0.51 -20.66
N ASN A 117 -5.01 0.03 -19.45
CA ASN A 117 -4.06 0.89 -18.73
C ASN A 117 -3.05 0.07 -17.88
N GLY A 118 -3.03 -1.26 -18.04
CA GLY A 118 -2.14 -2.16 -17.31
C GLY A 118 -2.60 -2.53 -15.90
N TYR A 119 -3.84 -2.18 -15.52
CA TYR A 119 -4.42 -2.65 -14.25
C TYR A 119 -4.84 -4.12 -14.35
N ARG A 120 -4.62 -4.87 -13.27
CA ARG A 120 -4.91 -6.31 -13.14
C ARG A 120 -5.37 -6.62 -11.72
N LEU A 121 -6.11 -7.71 -11.54
CA LEU A 121 -6.42 -8.24 -10.22
C LEU A 121 -5.32 -9.21 -9.79
N ALA A 122 -4.54 -8.85 -8.77
CA ALA A 122 -3.46 -9.69 -8.26
C ALA A 122 -3.93 -11.09 -7.79
N CYS A 123 -5.21 -11.23 -7.39
CA CYS A 123 -5.78 -12.54 -7.01
C CYS A 123 -6.31 -13.39 -8.17
N GLN A 124 -6.30 -12.88 -9.41
CA GLN A 124 -6.70 -13.62 -10.63
C GLN A 124 -5.55 -13.73 -11.65
N THR A 125 -4.53 -12.91 -11.51
CA THR A 125 -3.30 -12.98 -12.31
C THR A 125 -2.39 -14.08 -11.78
N ASP A 126 -2.09 -15.07 -12.60
CA ASP A 126 -1.05 -16.06 -12.38
C ASP A 126 0.24 -15.69 -13.11
N ILE A 127 1.37 -15.94 -12.45
CA ILE A 127 2.72 -15.92 -12.98
C ILE A 127 3.05 -17.34 -13.46
N LEU A 128 3.46 -17.43 -14.73
CA LEU A 128 3.87 -18.65 -15.44
C LEU A 128 5.40 -18.83 -15.38
#